data_AF-A0A951G9S9-F1
#
_entry.id   AF-A0A951G9S9-F1
#
_cell.length_a   1.000
_cell.length_b   1.000
_cell.length_c   1.000
_cell.angle_alpha   90.00
_cell.angle_beta   90.00
_cell.angle_gamma   90.00
#
_symmetry.space_group_name_H-M   'P 1'
#
loop_
_entity.id
_entity.type
_entity.pdbx_description
1 polymer ?
#
loop_
_entity_poly.entity_id
_entity_poly.type
_entity_poly.pdbx_seq_one_letter_code
_entity_poly.pdbx_strand_id
1 'polypeptide(L)'
;KIGDVELSSFTEGSGDEVRLQVDHVLREGARALILDLRENGGGLLDEGVNVASIFIPDGTIVSTDGRAQPRQVYVAKGGAIPTAIPMVVLVDRGTASAAEIVTGALQDRGRAKVIGTRTYGKGVFQEIEPLPNGGALDFTVGEYFTPSGHNLGGGGVREGAGIRPNISAATAPGATHDTALAVAERTVAAEVR
;
A
#
# COMPACT_ATOMS: atom_id res chain seq x y z
N LYS A 1 3.66 -10.45 -21.01
CA LYS A 1 2.37 -10.49 -20.31
C LYS A 1 2.53 -9.72 -19.00
N ILE A 2 1.57 -8.85 -18.66
CA ILE A 2 1.53 -8.13 -17.39
C ILE A 2 0.48 -8.84 -16.53
N GLY A 3 0.81 -9.10 -15.26
CA GLY A 3 -0.14 -9.60 -14.28
C GLY A 3 -0.75 -8.44 -13.52
N ASP A 4 -2.07 -8.36 -13.49
CA ASP A 4 -2.81 -7.38 -12.70
C ASP A 4 -3.33 -8.06 -11.43
N VAL A 5 -3.13 -7.41 -10.29
CA VAL A 5 -3.47 -7.90 -8.96
C VAL A 5 -4.15 -6.74 -8.23
N GLU A 6 -5.42 -6.93 -7.89
CA GLU A 6 -6.24 -5.94 -7.22
C GLU A 6 -6.47 -6.34 -5.77
N LEU A 7 -6.39 -5.37 -4.86
CA LEU A 7 -6.83 -5.54 -3.48
C LEU A 7 -7.67 -4.32 -3.10
N SER A 8 -8.93 -4.56 -2.69
CA SER A 8 -9.89 -3.50 -2.36
C SER A 8 -9.97 -3.18 -0.86
N SER A 9 -9.48 -4.07 0.02
CA SER A 9 -9.43 -3.87 1.47
C SER A 9 -8.39 -4.78 2.12
N PHE A 10 -7.87 -4.40 3.28
CA PHE A 10 -6.92 -5.21 4.06
C PHE A 10 -7.65 -5.90 5.22
N THR A 11 -8.24 -7.05 4.94
CA THR A 11 -8.92 -7.91 5.93
C THR A 11 -8.05 -9.11 6.29
N GLU A 12 -8.42 -9.85 7.34
CA GLU A 12 -7.72 -11.08 7.72
C GLU A 12 -7.59 -12.03 6.51
N GLY A 13 -6.36 -12.44 6.19
CA GLY A 13 -6.04 -13.30 5.06
C GLY A 13 -5.74 -12.58 3.73
N SER A 14 -5.84 -11.24 3.65
CA SER A 14 -5.52 -10.49 2.44
C SER A 14 -4.09 -10.73 1.94
N GLY A 15 -3.10 -10.88 2.83
CA GLY A 15 -1.73 -11.23 2.45
C GLY A 15 -1.64 -12.55 1.68
N ASP A 16 -2.35 -13.58 2.14
CA ASP A 16 -2.37 -14.89 1.48
C ASP A 16 -3.12 -14.83 0.15
N GLU A 17 -4.23 -14.09 0.10
CA GLU A 17 -4.99 -13.87 -1.14
C GLU A 17 -4.12 -13.21 -2.22
N VAL A 18 -3.46 -12.10 -1.89
CA VAL A 18 -2.56 -11.40 -2.81
C VAL A 18 -1.41 -12.30 -3.24
N ARG A 19 -0.83 -13.09 -2.33
CA ARG A 19 0.22 -14.06 -2.67
C ARG A 19 -0.27 -15.05 -3.71
N LEU A 20 -1.46 -15.63 -3.52
CA LEU A 20 -2.04 -16.61 -4.45
C LEU A 20 -2.28 -16.00 -5.83
N GLN A 21 -2.80 -14.77 -5.89
CA GLN A 21 -3.01 -14.05 -7.14
C GLN A 21 -1.68 -13.77 -7.87
N VAL A 22 -0.68 -13.26 -7.14
CA VAL A 22 0.67 -13.00 -7.69
C VAL A 22 1.30 -14.29 -8.22
N ASP A 23 1.31 -15.35 -7.43
CA ASP A 23 1.90 -16.63 -7.85
C ASP A 23 1.15 -17.22 -9.05
N HIS A 24 -0.17 -17.03 -9.12
CA HIS A 24 -0.98 -17.46 -10.26
C HIS A 24 -0.58 -16.71 -11.53
N VAL A 25 -0.56 -15.38 -11.52
CA VAL A 25 -0.22 -14.60 -12.74
C VAL A 25 1.22 -14.85 -13.18
N LEU A 26 2.15 -15.07 -12.25
CA LEU A 26 3.54 -15.43 -12.56
C LEU A 26 3.64 -16.82 -13.20
N ARG A 27 2.94 -17.83 -12.68
CA ARG A 27 2.85 -19.16 -13.31
C ARG A 27 2.25 -19.09 -14.71
N GLU A 28 1.30 -18.18 -14.91
CA GLU A 28 0.67 -17.88 -16.20
C GLU A 28 1.55 -17.06 -17.16
N GLY A 29 2.82 -16.84 -16.81
CA GLY A 29 3.83 -16.21 -17.67
C GLY A 29 3.87 -14.69 -17.59
N ALA A 30 3.29 -14.06 -16.56
CA ALA A 30 3.50 -12.63 -16.32
C ALA A 30 4.99 -12.33 -16.11
N ARG A 31 5.45 -11.27 -16.78
CA ARG A 31 6.84 -10.79 -16.76
C ARG A 31 6.96 -9.42 -16.07
N ALA A 32 5.83 -8.87 -15.63
CA ALA A 32 5.66 -7.58 -14.99
C ALA A 32 4.37 -7.63 -14.17
N LEU A 33 4.27 -6.81 -13.12
CA LEU A 33 3.11 -6.74 -12.24
C LEU A 33 2.55 -5.33 -12.11
N ILE A 34 1.23 -5.22 -12.00
CA ILE A 34 0.53 -4.04 -11.50
C ILE A 34 -0.15 -4.48 -10.20
N LEU A 35 0.09 -3.73 -9.13
CA LEU A 35 -0.68 -3.84 -7.89
C LEU A 35 -1.66 -2.67 -7.83
N ASP A 36 -2.95 -2.94 -8.01
CA ASP A 36 -4.00 -1.92 -7.98
C ASP A 36 -4.58 -1.78 -6.56
N LEU A 37 -4.37 -0.61 -5.96
CA LEU A 37 -4.87 -0.22 -4.63
C LEU A 37 -5.78 1.02 -4.70
N ARG A 38 -6.30 1.33 -5.89
CA ARG A 38 -7.31 2.38 -6.07
C ARG A 38 -8.56 2.08 -5.26
N GLU A 39 -9.16 3.13 -4.71
CA GLU A 39 -10.36 3.07 -3.86
C GLU A 39 -10.21 2.18 -2.59
N ASN A 40 -8.99 1.70 -2.27
CA ASN A 40 -8.73 0.87 -1.10
C ASN A 40 -8.51 1.74 0.15
N GLY A 41 -9.51 1.78 1.03
CA GLY A 41 -9.48 2.55 2.29
C GLY A 41 -8.54 2.01 3.38
N GLY A 42 -7.81 0.93 3.11
CA GLY A 42 -6.89 0.27 4.02
C GLY A 42 -7.55 -0.88 4.80
N GLY A 43 -7.17 -1.02 6.06
CA GLY A 43 -7.62 -2.10 6.93
C GLY A 43 -6.55 -2.46 7.95
N LEU A 44 -6.35 -3.76 8.19
CA LEU A 44 -5.43 -4.29 9.19
C LEU A 44 -3.98 -3.97 8.83
N LEU A 45 -3.25 -3.40 9.80
CA LEU A 45 -1.82 -3.08 9.70
C LEU A 45 -0.98 -4.31 9.33
N ASP A 46 -1.19 -5.42 10.03
CA ASP A 46 -0.43 -6.65 9.83
C ASP A 46 -0.63 -7.21 8.43
N GLU A 47 -1.81 -7.03 7.84
CA GLU A 47 -2.08 -7.44 6.46
C GLU A 47 -1.37 -6.51 5.46
N GLY A 48 -1.28 -5.21 5.76
CA GLY A 48 -0.41 -4.29 5.02
C GLY A 48 1.05 -4.76 5.04
N VAL A 49 1.56 -5.19 6.20
CA VAL A 49 2.91 -5.75 6.33
C VAL A 49 3.07 -7.06 5.56
N ASN A 50 2.07 -7.96 5.62
CA ASN A 50 2.07 -9.22 4.88
C ASN A 50 2.14 -8.97 3.37
N VAL A 51 1.25 -8.11 2.84
CA VAL A 51 1.19 -7.77 1.41
C VAL A 51 2.50 -7.12 0.96
N ALA A 52 3.04 -6.16 1.71
CA ALA A 52 4.33 -5.53 1.36
C ALA A 52 5.48 -6.55 1.34
N SER A 53 5.47 -7.54 2.25
CA SER A 53 6.49 -8.60 2.33
C SER A 53 6.50 -9.54 1.13
N ILE A 54 5.41 -9.62 0.34
CA ILE A 54 5.38 -10.36 -0.93
C ILE A 54 6.36 -9.76 -1.94
N PHE A 55 6.64 -8.46 -1.83
CA PHE A 55 7.41 -7.72 -2.84
C PHE A 55 8.75 -7.20 -2.29
N ILE A 56 8.88 -7.07 -0.97
CA ILE A 56 10.07 -6.54 -0.30
C ILE A 56 10.78 -7.68 0.45
N PRO A 57 12.05 -8.00 0.13
CA PRO A 57 12.73 -9.16 0.70
C PRO A 57 13.09 -9.00 2.18
N ASP A 58 13.46 -7.79 2.60
CA ASP A 58 13.98 -7.50 3.93
C ASP A 58 13.80 -6.01 4.30
N GLY A 59 14.07 -5.68 5.56
CA GLY A 59 14.09 -4.31 6.06
C GLY A 59 12.71 -3.77 6.47
N THR A 60 12.68 -2.50 6.87
CA THR A 60 11.47 -1.83 7.37
C THR A 60 10.41 -1.68 6.28
N ILE A 61 9.16 -1.97 6.65
CA ILE A 61 7.94 -1.69 5.88
C ILE A 61 7.29 -0.41 6.41
N VAL A 62 7.10 -0.34 7.73
CA VAL A 62 6.48 0.80 8.41
C VAL A 62 6.99 0.87 9.83
N SER A 63 6.98 2.07 10.41
CA SER A 63 7.07 2.23 11.86
C SER A 63 5.88 3.00 12.39
N THR A 64 5.46 2.67 13.60
CA THR A 64 4.44 3.41 14.35
C THR A 64 5.13 4.25 15.41
N ASP A 65 4.62 5.43 15.70
CA ASP A 65 5.06 6.23 16.85
C ASP A 65 3.86 6.95 17.46
N GLY A 66 3.76 6.94 18.79
CA GLY A 66 2.58 7.39 19.51
C GLY A 66 2.94 8.08 20.82
N ARG A 67 2.06 8.95 21.32
CA ARG A 67 2.31 9.61 22.62
C ARG A 67 2.26 8.64 23.78
N ALA A 68 1.34 7.68 23.72
CA ALA A 68 1.12 6.67 24.74
C ALA A 68 1.65 5.28 24.33
N GLN A 69 2.16 5.15 23.10
CA GLN A 69 2.68 3.89 22.58
C GLN A 69 4.15 4.03 22.20
N PRO A 70 5.01 3.08 22.61
CA PRO A 70 6.39 3.09 22.18
C PRO A 70 6.47 2.91 20.68
N ARG A 71 7.48 3.52 20.07
CA ARG A 71 7.78 3.33 18.66
C ARG A 71 7.94 1.84 18.34
N GLN A 72 7.20 1.33 17.36
CA GLN A 72 7.37 -0.04 16.85
C GLN A 72 7.83 0.00 15.40
N VAL A 73 8.64 -0.99 15.01
CA VAL A 73 9.15 -1.12 13.64
C VAL A 73 8.69 -2.47 13.09
N TYR A 74 7.96 -2.43 11.99
CA TYR A 74 7.49 -3.60 11.27
C TYR A 74 8.41 -3.82 10.08
N VAL A 75 8.94 -5.03 9.98
CA VAL A 75 9.90 -5.43 8.94
C VAL A 75 9.30 -6.47 8.02
N ALA A 76 9.87 -6.60 6.82
CA ALA A 76 9.45 -7.60 5.87
C ALA A 76 9.60 -9.02 6.45
N LYS A 77 8.60 -9.88 6.20
CA LYS A 77 8.55 -11.24 6.73
C LYS A 77 9.31 -12.28 5.88
N GLY A 78 9.93 -11.85 4.79
CA GLY A 78 10.64 -12.71 3.84
C GLY A 78 9.73 -13.41 2.82
N GLY A 79 10.33 -14.16 1.91
CA GLY A 79 9.62 -14.88 0.84
C GLY A 79 9.22 -14.00 -0.35
N ALA A 80 9.80 -12.80 -0.50
CA ALA A 80 9.46 -11.91 -1.60
C ALA A 80 9.65 -12.57 -2.98
N ILE A 81 8.80 -12.21 -3.93
CA ILE A 81 8.99 -12.57 -5.33
C ILE A 81 10.32 -12.00 -5.87
N PRO A 82 10.88 -12.57 -6.96
CA PRO A 82 12.10 -12.04 -7.54
C PRO A 82 12.00 -10.55 -7.85
N THR A 83 12.93 -9.76 -7.30
CA THR A 83 12.99 -8.30 -7.47
C THR A 83 13.27 -7.88 -8.92
N ALA A 84 13.78 -8.80 -9.73
CA ALA A 84 13.98 -8.61 -11.18
C ALA A 84 12.66 -8.54 -11.96
N ILE A 85 11.52 -8.93 -11.37
CA ILE A 85 10.20 -8.77 -11.99
C ILE A 85 9.76 -7.31 -11.76
N PRO A 86 9.70 -6.48 -12.82
CA PRO A 86 9.29 -5.08 -12.69
C PRO A 86 7.85 -4.98 -12.23
N MET A 87 7.56 -3.97 -11.41
CA MET A 87 6.21 -3.72 -10.95
C MET A 87 5.92 -2.23 -10.75
N VAL A 88 4.63 -1.90 -10.77
CA VAL A 88 4.11 -0.58 -10.41
C VAL A 88 2.94 -0.73 -9.44
N VAL A 89 2.65 0.32 -8.69
CA VAL A 89 1.46 0.40 -7.82
C VAL A 89 0.54 1.49 -8.37
N LEU A 90 -0.73 1.15 -8.52
CA LEU A 90 -1.76 2.09 -8.95
C LEU A 90 -2.57 2.57 -7.74
N VAL A 91 -2.71 3.89 -7.60
CA VAL A 91 -3.34 4.51 -6.42
C VAL A 91 -4.22 5.70 -6.79
N ASP A 92 -5.11 6.07 -5.90
CA ASP A 92 -5.91 7.29 -6.01
C ASP A 92 -6.22 7.92 -4.65
N ARG A 93 -7.16 8.87 -4.62
CA ARG A 93 -7.57 9.55 -3.39
C ARG A 93 -8.32 8.66 -2.41
N GLY A 94 -8.84 7.51 -2.84
CA GLY A 94 -9.46 6.51 -1.98
C GLY A 94 -8.43 5.60 -1.32
N THR A 95 -7.23 5.47 -1.87
CA THR A 95 -6.10 4.75 -1.26
C THR A 95 -5.73 5.34 0.10
N ALA A 96 -5.90 4.59 1.18
CA ALA A 96 -5.71 5.08 2.56
C ALA A 96 -5.09 4.03 3.51
N SER A 97 -4.47 4.49 4.61
CA SER A 97 -4.04 3.64 5.74
C SER A 97 -3.11 2.48 5.32
N ALA A 98 -3.47 1.22 5.56
CA ALA A 98 -2.67 0.05 5.17
C ALA A 98 -2.27 0.05 3.68
N ALA A 99 -3.13 0.57 2.80
CA ALA A 99 -2.80 0.73 1.38
C ALA A 99 -1.67 1.76 1.16
N GLU A 100 -1.66 2.85 1.93
CA GLU A 100 -0.60 3.86 1.91
C GLU A 100 0.71 3.33 2.51
N ILE A 101 0.62 2.42 3.49
CA ILE A 101 1.78 1.72 4.06
C ILE A 101 2.46 0.87 2.98
N VAL A 102 1.70 0.01 2.29
CA VAL A 102 2.23 -0.81 1.20
C VAL A 102 2.82 0.08 0.10
N THR A 103 2.06 1.09 -0.33
CA THR A 103 2.48 2.03 -1.38
C THR A 103 3.78 2.76 -1.01
N GLY A 104 3.85 3.32 0.20
CA GLY A 104 5.02 4.06 0.69
C GLY A 104 6.23 3.16 0.87
N ALA A 105 6.06 1.95 1.40
CA ALA A 105 7.15 0.99 1.55
C ALA A 105 7.76 0.59 0.20
N LEU A 106 6.91 0.33 -0.81
CA LEU A 106 7.36 -0.01 -2.15
C LEU A 106 8.06 1.16 -2.84
N GLN A 107 7.52 2.37 -2.67
CA GLN A 107 8.08 3.59 -3.26
C GLN A 107 9.44 3.93 -2.64
N ASP A 108 9.54 4.01 -1.32
CA ASP A 108 10.75 4.42 -0.60
C ASP A 108 11.92 3.48 -0.85
N ARG A 109 11.62 2.19 -1.03
CA ARG A 109 12.63 1.16 -1.32
C ARG A 109 12.96 1.05 -2.80
N GLY A 110 12.37 1.88 -3.65
CA GLY A 110 12.55 1.81 -5.10
C GLY A 110 12.07 0.49 -5.70
N ARG A 111 11.20 -0.25 -5.01
CA ARG A 111 10.69 -1.55 -5.47
C ARG A 111 9.66 -1.39 -6.58
N ALA A 112 8.86 -0.34 -6.51
CA ALA A 112 7.81 -0.04 -7.48
C ALA A 112 7.68 1.47 -7.69
N LYS A 113 7.34 1.87 -8.91
CA LYS A 113 6.85 3.24 -9.15
C LYS A 113 5.37 3.31 -8.78
N VAL A 114 4.98 4.40 -8.13
CA VAL A 114 3.59 4.72 -7.82
C VAL A 114 3.01 5.59 -8.92
N ILE A 115 1.87 5.18 -9.44
CA ILE A 115 1.17 5.82 -10.55
C ILE A 115 -0.24 6.15 -10.08
N GLY A 116 -0.75 7.33 -10.45
CA GLY A 116 -2.11 7.69 -10.10
C GLY A 116 -2.25 9.12 -9.58
N THR A 117 -3.04 9.28 -8.52
CA THR A 117 -3.17 10.57 -7.82
C THR A 117 -2.63 10.48 -6.39
N ARG A 118 -2.49 11.61 -5.70
CA ARG A 118 -2.06 11.60 -4.29
C ARG A 118 -3.06 10.80 -3.46
N THR A 119 -2.57 9.95 -2.57
CA THR A 119 -3.39 9.15 -1.66
C THR A 119 -4.06 10.00 -0.57
N TYR A 120 -4.94 9.38 0.22
CA TYR A 120 -5.79 10.08 1.18
C TYR A 120 -4.99 10.82 2.26
N GLY A 121 -3.99 10.18 2.87
CA GLY A 121 -3.24 10.70 4.01
C GLY A 121 -3.76 10.22 5.37
N LYS A 122 -4.36 9.02 5.45
CA LYS A 122 -4.84 8.44 6.72
C LYS A 122 -3.67 7.75 7.41
N GLY A 123 -2.78 8.54 7.97
CA GLY A 123 -1.57 8.03 8.63
C GLY A 123 -1.68 7.83 10.13
N VAL A 124 -2.88 7.54 10.64
CA VAL A 124 -3.10 7.30 12.07
C VAL A 124 -3.70 5.93 12.28
N PHE A 125 -3.43 5.33 13.44
CA PHE A 125 -4.07 4.10 13.87
C PHE A 125 -4.79 4.27 15.19
N GLN A 126 -5.83 3.45 15.31
CA GLN A 126 -6.82 3.52 16.34
C GLN A 126 -6.76 2.25 17.17
N GLU A 127 -6.92 2.39 18.48
CA GLU A 127 -7.19 1.27 19.38
C GLU A 127 -8.61 1.36 19.89
N ILE A 128 -9.19 0.17 20.09
CA ILE A 128 -10.52 0.02 20.66
C ILE A 128 -10.34 -0.57 22.06
N GLU A 129 -10.65 0.22 23.08
CA GLU A 129 -10.65 -0.22 24.47
C GLU A 129 -12.10 -0.52 24.93
N PRO A 130 -12.43 -1.77 25.28
CA PRO A 130 -13.76 -2.10 25.80
C PRO A 130 -14.00 -1.42 27.15
N LEU A 131 -15.20 -0.89 27.35
CA LEU A 131 -15.60 -0.21 28.58
C LEU A 131 -16.48 -1.10 29.47
N PRO A 132 -16.42 -0.98 30.81
CA PRO A 132 -17.21 -1.80 31.73
C PRO A 132 -18.73 -1.73 31.54
N ASN A 133 -19.23 -0.67 30.91
CA ASN A 133 -20.66 -0.48 30.61
C ASN A 133 -21.12 -1.15 29.29
N GLY A 134 -20.25 -1.93 28.65
CA GLY A 134 -20.53 -2.59 27.37
C GLY A 134 -20.32 -1.70 26.13
N GLY A 135 -19.86 -0.46 26.30
CA GLY A 135 -19.38 0.38 25.21
C GLY A 135 -17.91 0.09 24.85
N ALA A 136 -17.37 0.86 23.92
CA ALA A 136 -15.94 0.85 23.61
C ALA A 136 -15.46 2.28 23.32
N LEU A 137 -14.22 2.57 23.70
CA LEU A 137 -13.51 3.79 23.36
C LEU A 137 -12.65 3.51 22.13
N ASP A 138 -12.94 4.21 21.03
CA ASP A 138 -12.08 4.22 19.84
C ASP A 138 -11.28 5.52 19.86
N PHE A 139 -9.95 5.42 19.94
CA PHE A 139 -9.07 6.58 20.01
C PHE A 139 -7.79 6.38 19.23
N THR A 140 -7.31 7.48 18.63
CA THR A 140 -6.05 7.52 17.91
C THR A 140 -4.88 7.43 18.87
N VAL A 141 -4.03 6.42 18.69
CA VAL A 141 -2.91 6.13 19.60
C VAL A 141 -1.54 6.46 19.00
N GLY A 142 -1.45 6.62 17.68
CA GLY A 142 -0.20 6.97 17.03
C GLY A 142 -0.32 7.20 15.52
N GLU A 143 0.84 7.41 14.92
CA GLU A 143 1.02 7.74 13.51
C GLU A 143 1.88 6.70 12.79
N TYR A 144 1.70 6.59 11.48
CA TYR A 144 2.48 5.72 10.60
C TYR A 144 3.57 6.50 9.87
N PHE A 145 4.75 5.90 9.83
CA PHE A 145 5.93 6.41 9.14
C PHE A 145 6.44 5.39 8.14
N THR A 146 6.63 5.82 6.89
CA THR A 146 7.23 4.97 5.84
C THR A 146 8.71 4.69 6.12
N PRO A 147 9.38 3.80 5.37
CA PRO A 147 10.79 3.49 5.60
C PRO A 147 11.75 4.70 5.54
N SER A 148 11.43 5.73 4.74
CA SER A 148 12.19 6.98 4.69
C SER A 148 11.91 7.94 5.85
N GLY A 149 10.96 7.61 6.72
CA GLY A 149 10.52 8.44 7.85
C GLY A 149 9.42 9.43 7.50
N HIS A 150 8.80 9.32 6.33
CA HIS A 150 7.67 10.17 5.95
C HIS A 150 6.42 9.84 6.79
N ASN A 151 5.89 10.84 7.51
CA ASN A 151 4.67 10.70 8.28
C ASN A 151 3.44 10.77 7.34
N LEU A 152 2.70 9.68 7.22
CA LEU A 152 1.52 9.60 6.35
C LEU A 152 0.40 10.58 6.75
N GLY A 153 0.24 10.84 8.05
CA GLY A 153 -0.79 11.72 8.63
C GLY A 153 -0.37 13.18 8.70
N GLY A 154 0.90 13.48 8.37
CA GLY A 154 1.45 14.83 8.32
C GLY A 154 1.46 15.58 9.66
N GLY A 155 1.47 14.87 10.81
CA GLY A 155 1.57 15.51 12.12
C GLY A 155 0.30 16.25 12.56
N GLY A 156 -0.88 15.76 12.17
CA GLY A 156 -2.16 16.37 12.54
C GLY A 156 -2.68 17.45 11.58
N VAL A 157 -2.13 17.54 10.37
CA VAL A 157 -2.69 18.39 9.30
C VAL A 157 -4.03 17.85 8.80
N ARG A 158 -4.92 18.76 8.40
CA ARG A 158 -6.32 18.45 8.07
C ARG A 158 -6.52 17.40 6.96
N GLU A 159 -5.64 17.35 5.98
CA GLU A 159 -5.75 16.46 4.80
C GLU A 159 -4.71 15.33 4.80
N GLY A 160 -3.98 15.12 5.91
CA GLY A 160 -2.84 14.21 5.96
C GLY A 160 -1.70 14.61 5.01
N ALA A 161 -0.60 13.85 4.96
CA ALA A 161 0.45 14.04 3.95
C ALA A 161 0.27 13.09 2.75
N GLY A 162 -0.11 11.84 3.05
CA GLY A 162 -0.27 10.76 2.07
C GLY A 162 1.00 10.47 1.27
N ILE A 163 0.86 9.65 0.24
CA ILE A 163 1.89 9.32 -0.74
C ILE A 163 1.63 10.13 -2.01
N ARG A 164 2.69 10.73 -2.55
CA ARG A 164 2.65 11.39 -3.86
C ARG A 164 3.08 10.38 -4.93
N PRO A 165 2.36 10.25 -6.05
CA PRO A 165 2.74 9.34 -7.10
C PRO A 165 4.04 9.81 -7.77
N ASN A 166 4.84 8.85 -8.25
CA ASN A 166 5.98 9.15 -9.10
C ASN A 166 5.52 9.65 -10.47
N ILE A 167 4.38 9.14 -10.96
CA ILE A 167 3.76 9.55 -12.22
C ILE A 167 2.29 9.88 -11.97
N SER A 168 1.94 11.16 -12.12
CA SER A 168 0.55 11.61 -12.00
C SER A 168 -0.27 11.13 -13.19
N ALA A 169 -1.32 10.36 -12.93
CA ALA A 169 -2.31 9.93 -13.91
C ALA A 169 -3.67 9.80 -13.22
N ALA A 170 -4.74 10.29 -13.84
CA ALA A 170 -6.08 10.19 -13.29
C ALA A 170 -7.03 9.71 -14.38
N THR A 171 -7.93 8.79 -14.02
CA THR A 171 -9.04 8.40 -14.88
C THR A 171 -10.23 9.28 -14.52
N ALA A 172 -10.74 10.03 -15.50
CA ALA A 172 -11.87 10.92 -15.27
C ALA A 172 -13.13 10.11 -14.94
N PRO A 173 -14.01 10.60 -14.04
CA PRO A 173 -15.29 9.95 -13.78
C PRO A 173 -16.09 9.76 -15.08
N GLY A 174 -16.56 8.53 -15.34
CA GLY A 174 -17.30 8.18 -16.55
C GLY A 174 -16.45 8.10 -17.82
N ALA A 175 -15.11 8.12 -17.72
CA ALA A 175 -14.25 7.86 -18.85
C ALA A 175 -14.47 6.44 -19.39
N THR A 176 -14.51 6.32 -20.72
CA THR A 176 -14.62 5.02 -21.40
C THR A 176 -13.30 4.24 -21.42
N HIS A 177 -12.20 4.89 -21.04
CA HIS A 177 -10.86 4.32 -21.03
C HIS A 177 -10.15 4.65 -19.72
N ASP A 178 -9.54 3.64 -19.11
CA ASP A 178 -8.75 3.80 -17.90
C ASP A 178 -7.36 4.36 -18.24
N THR A 179 -7.22 5.68 -18.10
CA THR A 179 -5.97 6.38 -18.43
C THR A 179 -4.87 6.04 -17.43
N ALA A 180 -5.21 5.88 -16.15
CA ALA A 180 -4.25 5.55 -15.11
C ALA A 180 -3.68 4.14 -15.32
N LEU A 181 -4.54 3.15 -15.60
CA LEU A 181 -4.11 1.79 -15.94
C LEU A 181 -3.26 1.77 -17.22
N ALA A 182 -3.67 2.46 -18.29
CA ALA A 182 -2.87 2.53 -19.53
C ALA A 182 -1.48 3.15 -19.31
N VAL A 183 -1.35 4.11 -18.39
CA VAL A 183 -0.04 4.66 -17.99
C VAL A 183 0.76 3.62 -17.20
N ALA A 184 0.12 2.86 -16.30
CA ALA A 184 0.75 1.79 -15.54
C ALA A 184 1.29 0.67 -16.43
N GLU A 185 0.48 0.18 -17.35
CA GLU A 185 0.85 -0.86 -18.32
C GLU A 185 2.06 -0.42 -19.17
N ARG A 186 2.01 0.79 -19.74
CA ARG A 186 3.13 1.32 -20.53
C ARG A 186 4.41 1.48 -19.70
N THR A 187 4.27 1.95 -18.47
CA THR A 187 5.42 2.18 -17.57
C THR A 187 6.11 0.87 -17.22
N VAL A 188 5.34 -0.15 -16.82
CA VAL A 188 5.92 -1.43 -16.42
C VAL A 188 6.39 -2.24 -17.64
N ALA A 189 5.71 -2.14 -18.78
CA ALA A 189 6.13 -2.80 -20.02
C ALA A 189 7.50 -2.32 -20.51
N ALA A 190 7.81 -1.04 -20.33
CA ALA A 190 9.11 -0.46 -20.71
C ALA A 190 10.29 -1.01 -19.87
N GLU A 191 10.01 -1.63 -18.73
CA GLU A 191 11.01 -2.22 -17.84
C GLU A 191 11.21 -3.73 -18.09
N VAL A 192 10.33 -4.35 -18.88
CA VAL A 192 10.46 -5.76 -19.29
C VAL A 192 11.52 -5.85 -20.38
N ARG A 193 12.62 -6.54 -20.08
CA ARG A 193 13.66 -6.92 -21.05
C ARG A 193 13.34 -8.22 -21.77
#